data_AF-C0IQA2-F1
#
_entry.id   AF-C0IQA2-F1
#
_cell.length_a   1.000
_cell.length_b   1.000
_cell.length_c   1.000
_cell.angle_alpha   90.00
_cell.angle_beta   90.00
_cell.angle_gamma   90.00
#
_symmetry.space_group_name_H-M   'P 1'
#
loop_
_entity.id
_entity.type
_entity.pdbx_description
1 polymer ?
#
loop_
_entity_poly.entity_id
_entity_poly.type
_entity_poly.pdbx_seq_one_letter_code
_entity_poly.pdbx_strand_id
1 'polypeptide(L)'
;FGGSSAWLGNIPDKGIGNIFGKLGLSILRVGIVDLCKNQKWGNYRCIGQEALTAQKASKYGVKIFASPSTSPISFKTNYNEVMGELREDKYNDYVEYLQSAVDELNKVGVNLYAISLQSEPDFSPPYISIKWSPKQIAAFLKSYSRKIKGPKIMAPECVHFVPEYNDAILNNPDVAKGVDIIAWHMYGMQLVSQTKAQKMGKSAWMTEKTNDGNDWKSFMETAKDIHDCMTIANYNAYVYFWFKDPKYVSIVDNNYEITSRGYILGQYAKYIRPGYFRINATENPTT
;
A
#
# COMPACT_ATOMS: atom_id res chain seq x y z
N PHE A 1 2.50 8.03 7.82
CA PHE A 1 3.74 7.24 7.68
C PHE A 1 3.47 5.81 8.14
N GLY A 2 3.98 4.82 7.41
CA GLY A 2 3.70 3.41 7.71
C GLY A 2 4.67 2.44 7.05
N GLY A 3 4.31 1.17 7.09
CA GLY A 3 4.96 0.09 6.36
C GLY A 3 4.01 -1.09 6.13
N SER A 4 4.54 -2.17 5.61
CA SER A 4 3.76 -3.35 5.20
C SER A 4 4.05 -4.58 6.06
N SER A 5 3.00 -5.32 6.42
CA SER A 5 3.10 -6.66 7.00
C SER A 5 2.95 -7.78 5.98
N ALA A 6 2.75 -7.45 4.71
CA ALA A 6 2.55 -8.44 3.64
C ALA A 6 3.58 -9.57 3.72
N TRP A 7 3.10 -10.82 3.70
CA TRP A 7 3.90 -12.05 3.79
C TRP A 7 4.62 -12.30 5.12
N LEU A 8 4.41 -11.46 6.14
CA LEU A 8 5.00 -11.66 7.47
C LEU A 8 4.08 -12.47 8.40
N GLY A 9 2.80 -12.58 8.06
CA GLY A 9 1.79 -13.24 8.90
C GLY A 9 1.61 -12.53 10.24
N ASN A 10 1.55 -13.29 11.34
CA ASN A 10 1.33 -12.75 12.68
C ASN A 10 2.62 -12.17 13.28
N ILE A 11 2.68 -10.84 13.35
CA ILE A 11 3.75 -10.11 14.03
C ILE A 11 3.54 -10.20 15.56
N PRO A 12 4.58 -10.55 16.35
CA PRO A 12 4.48 -10.64 17.80
C PRO A 12 4.25 -9.26 18.44
N ASP A 13 3.71 -9.24 19.66
CA ASP A 13 3.30 -8.01 20.33
C ASP A 13 4.47 -7.04 20.56
N LYS A 14 5.68 -7.56 20.77
CA LYS A 14 6.92 -6.77 20.82
C LYS A 14 7.13 -5.98 19.52
N GLY A 15 6.97 -6.63 18.37
CA GLY A 15 7.09 -6.00 17.06
C GLY A 15 6.01 -4.93 16.85
N ILE A 16 4.75 -5.26 17.15
CA ILE A 16 3.64 -4.31 17.08
C ILE A 16 3.91 -3.09 17.98
N GLY A 17 4.34 -3.30 19.22
CA GLY A 17 4.66 -2.24 20.17
C GLY A 17 5.84 -1.37 19.73
N ASN A 18 6.87 -1.96 19.13
CA ASN A 18 7.99 -1.21 18.57
C ASN A 18 7.56 -0.39 17.33
N ILE A 19 6.82 -0.98 16.40
CA ILE A 19 6.41 -0.37 15.13
C ILE A 19 5.36 0.73 15.33
N PHE A 20 4.27 0.44 16.04
CA PHE A 20 3.14 1.38 16.15
C PHE A 20 3.16 2.19 17.45
N GLY A 21 3.75 1.65 18.52
CA GLY A 21 3.92 2.35 19.79
C GLY A 21 5.16 3.24 19.82
N LYS A 22 6.35 2.65 19.77
CA LYS A 22 7.62 3.38 19.97
C LYS A 22 7.98 4.30 18.79
N LEU A 23 7.92 3.78 17.56
CA LEU A 23 8.14 4.56 16.33
C LEU A 23 6.95 5.46 16.00
N GLY A 24 5.75 5.10 16.47
CA GLY A 24 4.54 5.85 16.19
C GLY A 24 4.09 5.73 14.74
N LEU A 25 4.37 4.64 14.01
CA LEU A 25 3.77 4.48 12.68
C LEU A 25 2.23 4.53 12.78
N SER A 26 1.59 5.13 11.78
CA SER A 26 0.14 5.41 11.79
C SER A 26 -0.61 4.78 10.61
N ILE A 27 0.10 4.04 9.76
CA ILE A 27 -0.44 3.34 8.61
C ILE A 27 0.13 1.92 8.58
N LEU A 28 -0.74 0.95 8.33
CA LEU A 28 -0.40 -0.44 8.05
C LEU A 28 -0.91 -0.80 6.65
N ARG A 29 -0.03 -1.35 5.81
CA ARG A 29 -0.39 -2.05 4.57
C ARG A 29 -0.41 -3.56 4.83
N VAL A 30 -1.49 -4.23 4.43
CA VAL A 30 -1.60 -5.69 4.43
C VAL A 30 -1.72 -6.23 3.00
N GLY A 31 -1.17 -7.41 2.74
CA GLY A 31 -1.29 -8.07 1.44
C GLY A 31 -2.57 -8.89 1.31
N ILE A 32 -3.18 -8.88 0.12
CA ILE A 32 -4.21 -9.84 -0.27
C ILE A 32 -3.60 -10.74 -1.36
N VAL A 33 -3.39 -12.02 -1.05
CA VAL A 33 -2.86 -12.97 -2.04
C VAL A 33 -3.83 -14.14 -2.19
N ASP A 34 -4.31 -14.68 -1.07
CA ASP A 34 -5.39 -15.66 -1.03
C ASP A 34 -6.45 -15.29 0.02
N LEU A 35 -7.67 -15.79 -0.16
CA LEU A 35 -8.71 -15.75 0.86
C LEU A 35 -8.64 -17.07 1.62
N CYS A 36 -8.70 -17.05 2.96
CA CYS A 36 -8.59 -18.29 3.75
C CYS A 36 -9.83 -19.21 3.64
N LYS A 37 -10.61 -19.16 2.54
CA LYS A 37 -11.75 -20.05 2.31
C LYS A 37 -11.25 -21.50 2.39
N ASN A 38 -11.67 -22.20 3.44
CA ASN A 38 -11.34 -23.60 3.75
C ASN A 38 -9.88 -23.92 4.12
N GLN A 39 -9.00 -22.92 4.28
CA GLN A 39 -7.63 -23.16 4.74
C GLN A 39 -7.50 -22.91 6.25
N LYS A 40 -6.96 -23.90 6.98
CA LYS A 40 -6.56 -23.69 8.38
C LYS A 40 -5.46 -22.63 8.44
N TRP A 41 -5.54 -21.77 9.46
CA TRP A 41 -4.56 -20.74 9.80
C TRP A 41 -3.13 -21.32 9.77
N GLY A 42 -2.33 -20.97 8.75
CA GLY A 42 -0.94 -21.47 8.66
C GLY A 42 -0.14 -21.15 7.39
N ASN A 43 -0.79 -20.68 6.31
CA ASN A 43 -0.07 -20.20 5.12
C ASN A 43 0.07 -18.67 5.17
N TYR A 44 1.30 -18.17 5.01
CA TYR A 44 1.67 -16.74 5.08
C TYR A 44 1.10 -15.87 3.93
N ARG A 45 0.26 -16.46 3.07
CA ARG A 45 -0.31 -15.84 1.87
C ARG A 45 -1.80 -15.48 2.00
N CYS A 46 -2.50 -15.86 3.06
CA CYS A 46 -3.95 -15.56 3.15
C CYS A 46 -4.26 -14.39 4.10
N ILE A 47 -5.26 -13.59 3.74
CA ILE A 47 -5.65 -12.36 4.48
C ILE A 47 -5.95 -12.60 5.97
N GLY A 48 -6.36 -13.82 6.34
CA GLY A 48 -6.61 -14.20 7.74
C GLY A 48 -5.36 -14.15 8.62
N GLN A 49 -4.16 -14.47 8.10
CA GLN A 49 -2.94 -14.32 8.90
C GLN A 49 -2.57 -12.85 9.11
N GLU A 50 -2.78 -12.02 8.09
CA GLU A 50 -2.65 -10.57 8.22
C GLU A 50 -3.68 -9.99 9.21
N ALA A 51 -4.85 -10.64 9.37
CA ALA A 51 -5.91 -10.18 10.25
C ALA A 51 -5.49 -10.09 11.72
N LEU A 52 -4.62 -11.00 12.21
CA LEU A 52 -4.08 -10.91 13.58
C LEU A 52 -3.17 -9.71 13.76
N THR A 53 -2.24 -9.49 12.82
CA THR A 53 -1.36 -8.32 12.81
C THR A 53 -2.19 -7.03 12.72
N ALA A 54 -3.19 -7.00 11.83
CA ALA A 54 -4.11 -5.89 11.65
C ALA A 54 -4.93 -5.61 12.92
N GLN A 55 -5.43 -6.63 13.60
CA GLN A 55 -6.17 -6.49 14.85
C GLN A 55 -5.28 -5.96 15.99
N LYS A 56 -4.03 -6.40 16.08
CA LYS A 56 -3.09 -5.87 17.07
C LYS A 56 -2.74 -4.41 16.77
N ALA A 57 -2.48 -4.10 15.50
CA ALA A 57 -2.17 -2.75 15.06
C ALA A 57 -3.34 -1.77 15.24
N SER A 58 -4.59 -2.22 15.03
CA SER A 58 -5.78 -1.37 15.16
C SER A 58 -5.95 -0.81 16.58
N LYS A 59 -5.45 -1.51 17.61
CA LYS A 59 -5.41 -1.03 19.00
C LYS A 59 -4.57 0.24 19.19
N TYR A 60 -3.70 0.58 18.24
CA TYR A 60 -2.89 1.80 18.23
C TYR A 60 -3.53 2.94 17.40
N GLY A 61 -4.77 2.76 16.91
CA GLY A 61 -5.50 3.79 16.16
C GLY A 61 -4.92 4.04 14.76
N VAL A 62 -4.29 3.04 14.16
CA VAL A 62 -3.66 3.17 12.84
C VAL A 62 -4.68 3.03 11.71
N LYS A 63 -4.41 3.68 10.57
CA LYS A 63 -5.14 3.42 9.32
C LYS A 63 -4.61 2.13 8.69
N ILE A 64 -5.51 1.21 8.35
CA ILE A 64 -5.14 -0.06 7.72
C ILE A 64 -5.66 -0.06 6.29
N PHE A 65 -4.80 -0.35 5.32
CA PHE A 65 -5.23 -0.58 3.94
C PHE A 65 -4.70 -1.91 3.42
N ALA A 66 -5.41 -2.48 2.46
CA ALA A 66 -5.08 -3.76 1.87
C ALA A 66 -4.80 -3.63 0.37
N SER A 67 -3.76 -4.30 -0.11
CA SER A 67 -3.41 -4.33 -1.54
C SER A 67 -3.36 -5.77 -2.04
N PRO A 68 -4.10 -6.13 -3.10
CA PRO A 68 -3.96 -7.43 -3.72
C PRO A 68 -2.72 -7.50 -4.60
N SER A 69 -1.93 -8.57 -4.45
CA SER A 69 -0.79 -8.84 -5.36
C SER A 69 -1.22 -9.65 -6.58
N THR A 70 -2.35 -10.35 -6.50
CA THR A 70 -2.92 -11.14 -7.59
C THR A 70 -4.43 -11.28 -7.43
N SER A 71 -5.07 -12.01 -8.35
CA SER A 71 -6.44 -12.50 -8.22
C SER A 71 -6.46 -14.03 -8.12
N PRO A 72 -7.61 -14.65 -7.76
CA PRO A 72 -7.83 -16.07 -7.97
C PRO A 72 -7.44 -16.50 -9.40
N ILE A 73 -6.80 -17.66 -9.52
CA ILE A 73 -6.27 -18.18 -10.79
C ILE A 73 -7.36 -18.27 -11.87
N SER A 74 -8.58 -18.65 -11.48
CA SER A 74 -9.74 -18.76 -12.38
C SER A 74 -10.20 -17.42 -12.98
N PHE A 75 -9.73 -16.29 -12.43
CA PHE A 75 -10.08 -14.97 -12.93
C PHE A 75 -9.10 -14.45 -14.00
N LYS A 76 -8.00 -15.18 -14.21
CA LYS A 76 -6.87 -14.75 -15.02
C LYS A 76 -6.95 -15.34 -16.41
N THR A 77 -6.50 -14.59 -17.42
CA THR A 77 -6.49 -15.04 -18.82
C THR A 77 -5.61 -16.27 -19.07
N ASN A 78 -4.57 -16.47 -18.25
CA ASN A 78 -3.62 -17.57 -18.39
C ASN A 78 -3.83 -18.72 -17.39
N TYR A 79 -4.81 -18.63 -16.49
CA TYR A 79 -5.03 -19.60 -15.42
C TYR A 79 -3.75 -19.98 -14.65
N ASN A 80 -2.87 -19.01 -14.36
CA ASN A 80 -1.64 -19.21 -13.60
C ASN A 80 -1.53 -18.25 -12.41
N GLU A 81 -0.78 -18.59 -11.35
CA GLU A 81 -0.52 -17.67 -10.22
C GLU A 81 0.32 -16.45 -10.62
N VAL A 82 1.20 -16.63 -11.61
CA VAL A 82 2.13 -15.62 -12.12
C VAL A 82 1.57 -15.01 -13.41
N MET A 83 1.62 -13.69 -13.53
CA MET A 83 1.30 -12.95 -14.76
C MET A 83 -0.12 -13.22 -15.31
N GLY A 84 -0.40 -12.89 -16.57
CA GLY A 84 -1.76 -12.86 -17.11
C GLY A 84 -2.49 -11.57 -16.76
N GLU A 85 -3.74 -11.48 -17.17
CA GLU A 85 -4.58 -10.29 -16.96
C GLU A 85 -5.92 -10.68 -16.32
N LEU A 86 -6.56 -9.75 -15.61
CA LEU A 86 -7.92 -9.99 -15.12
C LEU A 86 -8.88 -10.03 -16.31
N ARG A 87 -9.62 -11.12 -16.44
CA ARG A 87 -10.63 -11.26 -17.49
C ARG A 87 -11.81 -10.32 -17.23
N GLU A 88 -12.31 -9.69 -18.28
CA GLU A 88 -13.44 -8.74 -18.19
C GLU A 88 -14.73 -9.41 -17.66
N ASP A 89 -14.98 -10.67 -18.02
CA ASP A 89 -16.13 -11.44 -17.51
C ASP A 89 -16.03 -11.77 -16.02
N LYS A 90 -14.90 -11.44 -15.37
CA LYS A 90 -14.60 -11.69 -13.96
C LYS A 90 -14.58 -10.44 -13.10
N TYR A 91 -14.99 -9.29 -13.62
CA TYR A 91 -14.96 -8.04 -12.86
C TYR A 91 -15.91 -8.03 -11.66
N ASN A 92 -17.12 -8.58 -11.79
CA ASN A 92 -18.01 -8.73 -10.63
C ASN A 92 -17.45 -9.74 -9.62
N ASP A 93 -16.93 -10.88 -10.08
CA ASP A 93 -16.29 -11.87 -9.21
C ASP A 93 -15.09 -11.26 -8.45
N TYR A 94 -14.35 -10.35 -9.09
CA TYR A 94 -13.25 -9.62 -8.45
C TYR A 94 -13.73 -8.59 -7.41
N VAL A 95 -14.87 -7.91 -7.64
CA VAL A 95 -15.52 -7.09 -6.60
C VAL A 95 -15.85 -7.94 -5.38
N GLU A 96 -16.44 -9.12 -5.57
CA GLU A 96 -16.78 -10.02 -4.47
C GLU A 96 -15.54 -10.54 -3.74
N TYR A 97 -14.46 -10.81 -4.48
CA TYR A 97 -13.17 -11.16 -3.92
C TYR A 97 -12.63 -10.05 -3.00
N LEU A 98 -12.58 -8.80 -3.46
CA LEU A 98 -12.14 -7.67 -2.65
C LEU A 98 -13.07 -7.41 -1.46
N GLN A 99 -14.40 -7.48 -1.66
CA GLN A 99 -15.38 -7.35 -0.59
C GLN A 99 -15.19 -8.42 0.48
N SER A 100 -14.90 -9.65 0.09
CA SER A 100 -14.68 -10.71 1.07
C SER A 100 -13.44 -10.48 1.94
N ALA A 101 -12.38 -9.84 1.40
CA ALA A 101 -11.24 -9.44 2.21
C ALA A 101 -11.61 -8.35 3.24
N VAL A 102 -12.48 -7.40 2.86
CA VAL A 102 -13.06 -6.41 3.77
C VAL A 102 -13.85 -7.12 4.88
N ASP A 103 -14.72 -8.06 4.51
CA ASP A 103 -15.59 -8.76 5.44
C ASP A 103 -14.82 -9.66 6.42
N GLU A 104 -13.77 -10.36 5.96
CA GLU A 104 -12.90 -11.16 6.83
C GLU A 104 -12.18 -10.31 7.89
N LEU A 105 -11.72 -9.12 7.53
CA LEU A 105 -11.11 -8.20 8.50
C LEU A 105 -12.15 -7.62 9.47
N ASN A 106 -13.35 -7.32 8.99
CA ASN A 106 -14.44 -6.85 9.85
C ASN A 106 -14.83 -7.89 10.92
N LYS A 107 -14.79 -9.20 10.61
CA LYS A 107 -15.07 -10.27 11.58
C LYS A 107 -14.15 -10.25 12.80
N VAL A 108 -12.93 -9.74 12.66
CA VAL A 108 -11.97 -9.59 13.77
C VAL A 108 -11.90 -8.16 14.32
N GLY A 109 -12.87 -7.31 13.96
CA GLY A 109 -12.97 -5.93 14.44
C GLY A 109 -12.02 -4.95 13.74
N VAL A 110 -11.52 -5.30 12.54
CA VAL A 110 -10.65 -4.43 11.74
C VAL A 110 -11.44 -3.83 10.59
N ASN A 111 -11.72 -2.52 10.68
CA ASN A 111 -12.29 -1.76 9.58
C ASN A 111 -11.17 -1.23 8.68
N LEU A 112 -11.15 -1.64 7.41
CA LEU A 112 -10.19 -1.09 6.45
C LEU A 112 -10.47 0.40 6.19
N TYR A 113 -9.41 1.20 6.24
CA TYR A 113 -9.43 2.59 5.79
C TYR A 113 -9.50 2.68 4.27
N ALA A 114 -8.74 1.84 3.57
CA ALA A 114 -8.71 1.78 2.11
C ALA A 114 -8.46 0.35 1.60
N ILE A 115 -8.84 0.08 0.36
CA ILE A 115 -8.49 -1.12 -0.39
C ILE A 115 -8.03 -0.72 -1.79
N SER A 116 -6.91 -1.28 -2.23
CA SER A 116 -6.36 -1.06 -3.55
C SER A 116 -6.94 -2.04 -4.56
N LEU A 117 -6.98 -1.65 -5.83
CA LEU A 117 -7.40 -2.53 -6.91
C LEU A 117 -6.36 -3.58 -7.26
N GLN A 118 -5.07 -3.22 -7.26
CA GLN A 118 -3.96 -4.09 -7.64
C GLN A 118 -2.66 -3.43 -7.24
N SER A 119 -1.73 -4.18 -6.67
CA SER A 119 -0.35 -3.76 -6.48
C SER A 119 0.44 -3.97 -7.78
N GLU A 120 1.19 -2.96 -8.24
CA GLU A 120 2.09 -3.03 -9.39
C GLU A 120 1.45 -3.61 -10.68
N PRO A 121 0.29 -3.08 -11.12
CA PRO A 121 -0.43 -3.61 -12.29
C PRO A 121 0.39 -3.53 -13.61
N ASP A 122 1.44 -2.73 -13.63
CA ASP A 122 2.35 -2.49 -14.75
C ASP A 122 3.63 -3.33 -14.71
N PHE A 123 3.89 -4.07 -13.63
CA PHE A 123 5.10 -4.86 -13.48
C PHE A 123 4.94 -6.30 -13.96
N SER A 124 6.06 -6.92 -14.37
CA SER A 124 6.09 -8.27 -14.96
C SER A 124 7.03 -9.23 -14.23
N PRO A 125 6.84 -9.48 -12.93
CA PRO A 125 7.78 -10.28 -12.17
C PRO A 125 7.66 -11.79 -12.44
N PRO A 126 8.70 -12.58 -12.11
CA PRO A 126 8.65 -14.05 -12.18
C PRO A 126 7.91 -14.68 -10.98
N TYR A 127 7.17 -13.90 -10.19
CA TYR A 127 6.46 -14.33 -8.99
C TYR A 127 4.98 -13.91 -9.05
N ILE A 128 4.21 -14.32 -8.04
CA ILE A 128 2.75 -14.14 -7.96
C ILE A 128 2.34 -12.70 -8.28
N SER A 129 1.55 -12.55 -9.34
CA SER A 129 1.28 -11.25 -9.95
C SER A 129 0.12 -11.33 -10.93
N ILE A 130 -0.45 -10.19 -11.28
CA ILE A 130 -1.40 -10.03 -12.36
C ILE A 130 -1.25 -8.63 -12.97
N LYS A 131 -1.29 -8.54 -14.29
CA LYS A 131 -1.26 -7.26 -15.00
C LYS A 131 -2.66 -6.67 -15.15
N TRP A 132 -2.70 -5.34 -15.09
CA TRP A 132 -3.87 -4.58 -15.48
C TRP A 132 -3.42 -3.40 -16.31
N SER A 133 -3.88 -3.32 -17.56
CA SER A 133 -3.66 -2.14 -18.38
C SER A 133 -4.36 -0.90 -17.81
N PRO A 134 -3.93 0.33 -18.20
CA PRO A 134 -4.65 1.56 -17.86
C PRO A 134 -6.14 1.51 -18.21
N LYS A 135 -6.49 0.88 -19.34
CA LYS A 135 -7.88 0.71 -19.79
C LYS A 135 -8.68 -0.18 -18.84
N GLN A 136 -8.12 -1.29 -18.37
CA GLN A 136 -8.79 -2.20 -17.44
C GLN A 136 -9.00 -1.53 -16.08
N ILE A 137 -7.99 -0.83 -15.55
CA ILE A 137 -8.12 -0.03 -14.30
C ILE A 137 -9.23 1.01 -14.45
N ALA A 138 -9.23 1.78 -15.55
CA ALA A 138 -10.27 2.80 -15.78
C ALA A 138 -11.68 2.21 -15.91
N ALA A 139 -11.82 1.09 -16.63
CA ALA A 139 -13.09 0.39 -16.78
C ALA A 139 -13.63 -0.12 -15.43
N PHE A 140 -12.75 -0.69 -14.59
CA PHE A 140 -13.13 -1.18 -13.27
C PHE A 140 -13.51 -0.04 -12.33
N LEU A 141 -12.73 1.04 -12.30
CA LEU A 141 -13.05 2.24 -11.51
C LEU A 141 -14.39 2.88 -11.91
N LYS A 142 -14.68 2.94 -13.21
CA LYS A 142 -15.91 3.55 -13.73
C LYS A 142 -17.17 2.79 -13.29
N SER A 143 -17.12 1.45 -13.29
CA SER A 143 -18.34 0.63 -13.25
C SER A 143 -18.43 -0.36 -12.08
N TYR A 144 -17.31 -0.64 -11.40
CA TYR A 144 -17.23 -1.75 -10.43
C TYR A 144 -16.70 -1.32 -9.06
N SER A 145 -15.75 -0.39 -8.97
CA SER A 145 -15.09 -0.08 -7.68
C SER A 145 -16.07 0.34 -6.57
N ARG A 146 -17.12 1.10 -6.91
CA ARG A 146 -18.14 1.58 -5.94
C ARG A 146 -19.14 0.50 -5.50
N LYS A 147 -19.04 -0.71 -6.03
CA LYS A 147 -19.76 -1.88 -5.51
C LYS A 147 -19.10 -2.42 -4.23
N ILE A 148 -17.80 -2.20 -4.04
CA ILE A 148 -17.08 -2.51 -2.80
C ILE A 148 -17.54 -1.52 -1.72
N LYS A 149 -17.95 -2.02 -0.55
CA LYS A 149 -18.54 -1.25 0.55
C LYS A 149 -17.62 -1.23 1.76
N GLY A 150 -17.52 -0.06 2.39
CA GLY A 150 -16.72 0.14 3.61
C GLY A 150 -15.49 1.03 3.39
N PRO A 151 -14.42 0.51 2.75
CA PRO A 151 -13.17 1.24 2.61
C PRO A 151 -13.19 2.28 1.49
N LYS A 152 -12.22 3.20 1.53
CA LYS A 152 -11.84 4.02 0.38
C LYS A 152 -11.21 3.17 -0.74
N ILE A 153 -11.38 3.59 -1.98
CA ILE A 153 -10.76 2.94 -3.14
C ILE A 153 -9.41 3.58 -3.47
N MET A 154 -8.39 2.75 -3.67
CA MET A 154 -7.03 3.15 -4.04
C MET A 154 -6.61 2.53 -5.39
N ALA A 155 -5.91 3.31 -6.21
CA ALA A 155 -5.35 2.91 -7.51
C ALA A 155 -4.32 3.96 -7.99
N PRO A 156 -3.43 3.67 -8.94
CA PRO A 156 -3.17 2.36 -9.55
C PRO A 156 -2.10 1.52 -8.83
N GLU A 157 -1.34 2.09 -7.88
CA GLU A 157 -0.18 1.44 -7.24
C GLU A 157 0.85 0.89 -8.23
N CYS A 158 1.08 1.57 -9.35
CA CYS A 158 2.13 1.22 -10.29
C CYS A 158 3.51 1.23 -9.62
N VAL A 159 4.42 0.38 -10.11
CA VAL A 159 5.80 0.23 -9.59
C VAL A 159 6.59 1.55 -9.67
N HIS A 160 6.22 2.39 -10.63
CA HIS A 160 6.64 3.78 -10.77
C HIS A 160 5.55 4.64 -11.39
N PHE A 161 5.78 5.95 -11.50
CA PHE A 161 4.84 6.84 -12.16
C PHE A 161 4.77 6.57 -13.67
N VAL A 162 3.60 6.12 -14.13
CA VAL A 162 3.29 5.90 -15.55
C VAL A 162 2.15 6.85 -15.95
N PRO A 163 2.40 7.88 -16.77
CA PRO A 163 1.40 8.90 -17.11
C PRO A 163 0.07 8.33 -17.61
N GLU A 164 0.11 7.24 -18.37
CA GLU A 164 -1.06 6.61 -18.99
C GLU A 164 -2.08 6.13 -17.95
N TYR A 165 -1.63 5.59 -16.81
CA TYR A 165 -2.54 5.21 -15.72
C TYR A 165 -3.14 6.45 -15.04
N ASN A 166 -2.32 7.47 -14.81
CA ASN A 166 -2.77 8.70 -14.19
C ASN A 166 -3.83 9.42 -15.06
N ASP A 167 -3.58 9.47 -16.37
CA ASP A 167 -4.45 10.11 -17.34
C ASP A 167 -5.75 9.33 -17.55
N ALA A 168 -5.67 7.99 -17.64
CA ALA A 168 -6.86 7.14 -17.74
C ALA A 168 -7.82 7.34 -16.54
N ILE A 169 -7.29 7.68 -15.36
CA ILE A 169 -8.06 7.92 -14.15
C ILE A 169 -8.53 9.38 -14.04
N LEU A 170 -7.62 10.35 -14.18
CA LEU A 170 -7.87 11.75 -13.81
C LEU A 170 -8.42 12.61 -14.96
N ASN A 171 -8.25 12.22 -16.23
CA ASN A 171 -8.83 12.96 -17.36
C ASN A 171 -10.32 12.67 -17.58
N ASN A 172 -10.86 11.62 -16.94
CA ASN A 172 -12.25 11.23 -17.09
C ASN A 172 -12.98 11.34 -15.75
N PRO A 173 -13.89 12.32 -15.55
CA PRO A 173 -14.64 12.48 -14.31
C PRO A 173 -15.44 11.23 -13.89
N ASP A 174 -15.95 10.45 -14.86
CA ASP A 174 -16.67 9.19 -14.58
C ASP A 174 -15.77 8.07 -14.06
N VAL A 175 -14.48 8.10 -14.40
CA VAL A 175 -13.49 7.17 -13.85
C VAL A 175 -12.99 7.72 -12.50
N ALA A 176 -12.69 9.02 -12.46
CA ALA A 176 -12.18 9.69 -11.28
C ALA A 176 -13.12 9.53 -10.07
N LYS A 177 -14.45 9.56 -10.24
CA LYS A 177 -15.39 9.33 -9.13
C LYS A 177 -15.28 7.93 -8.51
N GLY A 178 -14.65 6.97 -9.20
CA GLY A 178 -14.40 5.61 -8.75
C GLY A 178 -13.23 5.43 -7.78
N VAL A 179 -12.38 6.44 -7.60
CA VAL A 179 -11.15 6.37 -6.77
C VAL A 179 -11.09 7.51 -5.74
N ASP A 180 -10.60 7.21 -4.53
CA ASP A 180 -10.44 8.16 -3.44
C ASP A 180 -8.97 8.52 -3.18
N ILE A 181 -8.06 7.57 -3.42
CA ILE A 181 -6.62 7.73 -3.17
C ILE A 181 -5.85 7.34 -4.44
N ILE A 182 -5.10 8.30 -4.98
CA ILE A 182 -4.12 8.05 -6.04
C ILE A 182 -2.84 7.54 -5.38
N ALA A 183 -2.38 6.35 -5.77
CA ALA A 183 -1.27 5.68 -5.11
C ALA A 183 -0.20 5.23 -6.10
N TRP A 184 1.06 5.32 -5.68
CA TRP A 184 2.24 4.98 -6.46
C TRP A 184 3.31 4.33 -5.60
N HIS A 185 4.07 3.41 -6.18
CA HIS A 185 5.37 3.01 -5.65
C HIS A 185 6.46 3.94 -6.20
N MET A 186 7.70 3.77 -5.75
CA MET A 186 8.81 4.64 -6.13
C MET A 186 10.07 3.88 -6.55
N TYR A 187 9.92 2.88 -7.42
CA TYR A 187 11.04 2.11 -7.94
C TYR A 187 11.44 2.55 -9.35
N GLY A 188 12.64 3.10 -9.50
CA GLY A 188 13.26 3.34 -10.81
C GLY A 188 12.82 4.61 -11.57
N MET A 189 12.14 5.58 -10.95
CA MET A 189 11.68 6.81 -11.63
C MET A 189 11.66 8.07 -10.76
N GLN A 190 11.44 9.20 -11.45
CA GLN A 190 11.20 10.54 -10.90
C GLN A 190 9.89 10.59 -10.10
N LEU A 191 10.00 11.20 -8.92
CA LEU A 191 8.87 11.56 -8.08
C LEU A 191 7.98 12.62 -8.79
N VAL A 192 6.67 12.41 -8.81
CA VAL A 192 5.71 13.30 -9.50
C VAL A 192 4.67 13.88 -8.55
N SER A 193 4.47 15.19 -8.65
CA SER A 193 3.44 15.91 -7.92
C SER A 193 2.04 15.50 -8.36
N GLN A 194 1.17 15.21 -7.38
CA GLN A 194 -0.22 14.80 -7.60
C GLN A 194 -1.21 15.95 -7.38
N THR A 195 -0.78 17.18 -7.68
CA THR A 195 -1.59 18.41 -7.51
C THR A 195 -2.94 18.30 -8.22
N LYS A 196 -3.00 17.67 -9.40
CA LYS A 196 -4.27 17.46 -10.13
C LYS A 196 -5.24 16.59 -9.33
N ALA A 197 -4.78 15.45 -8.81
CA ALA A 197 -5.60 14.58 -7.97
C ALA A 197 -6.10 15.34 -6.73
N GLN A 198 -5.23 16.13 -6.09
CA GLN A 198 -5.55 16.91 -4.91
C GLN A 198 -6.58 18.01 -5.17
N LYS A 199 -6.48 18.72 -6.30
CA LYS A 199 -7.50 19.69 -6.74
C LYS A 199 -8.87 19.04 -6.98
N MET A 200 -8.89 17.75 -7.28
CA MET A 200 -10.12 16.94 -7.38
C MET A 200 -10.57 16.35 -6.04
N GLY A 201 -9.99 16.78 -4.92
CA GLY A 201 -10.33 16.30 -3.57
C GLY A 201 -9.80 14.91 -3.24
N LYS A 202 -8.86 14.37 -4.02
CA LYS A 202 -8.28 13.04 -3.80
C LYS A 202 -7.01 13.12 -2.95
N SER A 203 -6.75 12.10 -2.15
CA SER A 203 -5.44 11.95 -1.51
C SER A 203 -4.42 11.35 -2.47
N ALA A 204 -3.14 11.63 -2.25
CA ALA A 204 -2.01 11.07 -2.99
C ALA A 204 -1.02 10.39 -2.03
N TRP A 205 -0.76 9.10 -2.20
CA TRP A 205 0.02 8.29 -1.25
C TRP A 205 1.19 7.60 -1.98
N MET A 206 2.39 7.62 -1.39
CA MET A 206 3.43 6.65 -1.73
C MET A 206 3.19 5.40 -0.88
N THR A 207 2.93 4.27 -1.52
CA THR A 207 2.45 3.06 -0.85
C THR A 207 3.45 1.91 -0.77
N GLU A 208 4.58 2.03 -1.48
CA GLU A 208 5.69 1.09 -1.34
C GLU A 208 7.03 1.67 -1.83
N LYS A 209 8.05 1.58 -0.97
CA LYS A 209 9.44 1.87 -1.32
C LYS A 209 10.38 1.16 -0.35
N THR A 210 11.49 0.66 -0.88
CA THR A 210 12.70 0.31 -0.12
C THR A 210 13.94 0.80 -0.88
N ASN A 211 15.05 0.97 -0.16
CA ASN A 211 16.37 1.20 -0.72
C ASN A 211 17.29 0.07 -0.27
N ASP A 212 18.05 -0.49 -1.22
CA ASP A 212 19.03 -1.54 -0.93
C ASP A 212 20.21 -1.00 -0.10
N GLY A 213 20.99 -1.91 0.50
CA GLY A 213 22.15 -1.58 1.34
C GLY A 213 21.80 -1.50 2.83
N ASN A 214 22.78 -1.35 3.71
CA ASN A 214 22.53 -1.13 5.14
C ASN A 214 23.62 -0.22 5.74
N ASP A 215 23.90 0.86 5.01
CA ASP A 215 24.94 1.83 5.29
C ASP A 215 24.36 3.25 5.38
N TRP A 216 25.21 4.19 5.78
CA TRP A 216 24.82 5.59 5.92
C TRP A 216 24.21 6.19 4.65
N LYS A 217 24.72 5.80 3.47
CA LYS A 217 24.21 6.30 2.19
C LYS A 217 22.75 5.86 1.99
N SER A 218 22.47 4.57 2.12
CA SER A 218 21.11 4.02 1.97
C SER A 218 20.11 4.59 3.00
N PHE A 219 20.60 4.92 4.20
CA PHE A 219 19.81 5.59 5.23
C PHE A 219 19.46 7.02 4.81
N MET A 220 20.43 7.79 4.33
CA MET A 220 20.18 9.16 3.85
C MET A 220 19.29 9.19 2.61
N GLU A 221 19.41 8.21 1.71
CA GLU A 221 18.49 8.03 0.58
C GLU A 221 17.05 7.80 1.07
N THR A 222 16.86 6.94 2.08
CA THR A 222 15.53 6.72 2.68
C THR A 222 14.96 7.99 3.33
N ALA A 223 15.80 8.77 4.02
CA ALA A 223 15.38 10.02 4.62
C ALA A 223 15.00 11.07 3.56
N LYS A 224 15.78 11.14 2.47
CA LYS A 224 15.53 12.03 1.33
C LYS A 224 14.26 11.64 0.56
N ASP A 225 14.02 10.35 0.35
CA ASP A 225 12.79 9.85 -0.26
C ASP A 225 11.54 10.33 0.48
N ILE A 226 11.56 10.25 1.82
CA ILE A 226 10.46 10.74 2.66
C ILE A 226 10.32 12.26 2.52
N HIS A 227 11.42 13.00 2.61
CA HIS A 227 11.42 14.46 2.45
C HIS A 227 10.82 14.87 1.10
N ASP A 228 11.35 14.35 0.00
CA ASP A 228 10.93 14.69 -1.36
C ASP A 228 9.44 14.35 -1.57
N CYS A 229 8.96 13.21 -1.07
CA CYS A 229 7.54 12.86 -1.11
C CYS A 229 6.66 13.91 -0.44
N MET A 230 7.11 14.47 0.69
CA MET A 230 6.34 15.48 1.44
C MET A 230 6.44 16.87 0.82
N THR A 231 7.62 17.28 0.33
CA THR A 231 7.89 18.66 -0.13
C THR A 231 7.62 18.86 -1.62
N ILE A 232 8.09 17.94 -2.47
CA ILE A 232 8.00 18.04 -3.93
C ILE A 232 6.67 17.45 -4.43
N ALA A 233 6.36 16.22 -4.03
CA ALA A 233 5.18 15.53 -4.55
C ALA A 233 3.87 15.91 -3.84
N ASN A 234 3.99 16.53 -2.66
CA ASN A 234 2.87 16.86 -1.77
C ASN A 234 2.07 15.63 -1.33
N TYR A 235 2.70 14.47 -1.18
CA TYR A 235 1.99 13.27 -0.75
C TYR A 235 1.45 13.39 0.68
N ASN A 236 0.28 12.80 0.90
CA ASN A 236 -0.39 12.74 2.20
C ASN A 236 0.13 11.60 3.07
N ALA A 237 0.80 10.61 2.47
CA ALA A 237 1.35 9.46 3.16
C ALA A 237 2.59 8.91 2.44
N TYR A 238 3.47 8.33 3.26
CA TYR A 238 4.61 7.51 2.84
C TYR A 238 4.52 6.18 3.58
N VAL A 239 4.49 5.08 2.84
CA VAL A 239 4.43 3.71 3.36
C VAL A 239 5.66 2.98 2.84
N TYR A 240 6.56 2.64 3.75
CA TYR A 240 7.72 1.81 3.42
C TYR A 240 7.26 0.40 2.99
N PHE A 241 8.18 -0.38 2.44
CA PHE A 241 7.96 -1.80 2.17
C PHE A 241 7.79 -2.61 3.48
N TRP A 242 8.37 -3.81 3.58
CA TRP A 242 8.13 -4.68 4.73
C TRP A 242 8.66 -4.12 6.04
N PHE A 243 7.91 -4.36 7.11
CA PHE A 243 8.39 -4.13 8.47
C PHE A 243 9.62 -4.96 8.79
N LYS A 244 9.70 -6.18 8.26
CA LYS A 244 10.79 -7.12 8.46
C LYS A 244 11.13 -7.77 7.12
N ASP A 245 12.41 -7.84 6.79
CA ASP A 245 12.88 -8.42 5.54
C ASP A 245 14.18 -9.23 5.78
N PRO A 246 14.34 -10.43 5.19
CA PRO A 246 15.55 -11.24 5.32
C PRO A 246 16.87 -10.51 4.94
N LYS A 247 16.84 -9.47 4.11
CA LYS A 247 18.05 -8.71 3.74
C LYS A 247 18.35 -7.57 4.72
N TYR A 248 17.60 -7.46 5.83
CA TYR A 248 17.72 -6.40 6.84
C TYR A 248 17.51 -4.97 6.30
N VAL A 249 16.82 -4.82 5.16
CA VAL A 249 16.41 -3.52 4.59
C VAL A 249 15.00 -3.13 5.01
N SER A 250 14.73 -3.20 6.31
CA SER A 250 13.38 -3.12 6.87
C SER A 250 13.32 -2.27 8.15
N ILE A 251 12.12 -2.02 8.66
CA ILE A 251 11.86 -1.15 9.82
C ILE A 251 12.29 -1.78 11.15
N VAL A 252 12.17 -3.10 11.26
CA VAL A 252 12.63 -3.90 12.39
C VAL A 252 13.47 -5.09 11.93
N ASP A 253 14.39 -5.54 12.78
CA ASP A 253 15.24 -6.69 12.50
C ASP A 253 14.53 -8.04 12.75
N ASN A 254 15.29 -9.13 12.71
CA ASN A 254 14.77 -10.47 12.95
C ASN A 254 14.26 -10.71 14.39
N ASN A 255 14.71 -9.92 15.35
CA ASN A 255 14.29 -9.95 16.75
C ASN A 255 13.20 -8.90 17.06
N TYR A 256 12.66 -8.28 16.02
CA TYR A 256 11.72 -7.16 16.08
C TYR A 256 12.28 -5.93 16.81
N GLU A 257 13.60 -5.76 16.85
CA GLU A 257 14.24 -4.52 17.30
C GLU A 257 14.23 -3.47 16.19
N ILE A 258 14.10 -2.20 16.58
CA ILE A 258 14.02 -1.08 15.65
C ILE A 258 15.37 -0.90 14.95
N THR A 259 15.36 -0.88 13.62
CA THR A 259 16.56 -0.61 12.81
C THR A 259 16.80 0.90 12.66
N SER A 260 17.96 1.28 12.13
CA SER A 260 18.24 2.67 11.73
C SER A 260 17.17 3.22 10.78
N ARG A 261 16.69 2.41 9.82
CA ARG A 261 15.59 2.79 8.92
C ARG A 261 14.29 3.02 9.67
N GLY A 262 13.98 2.16 10.65
CA GLY A 262 12.83 2.36 11.53
C GLY A 262 12.89 3.71 12.24
N TYR A 263 14.05 4.09 12.79
CA TYR A 263 14.23 5.40 13.42
C TYR A 263 14.09 6.57 12.44
N ILE A 264 14.56 6.43 11.19
CA ILE A 264 14.37 7.46 10.15
C ILE A 264 12.88 7.72 9.91
N LEU A 265 12.07 6.67 9.75
CA LEU A 265 10.61 6.84 9.68
C LEU A 265 10.04 7.41 10.97
N GLY A 266 10.56 7.00 12.13
CA GLY A 266 10.16 7.49 13.45
C GLY A 266 10.33 9.00 13.62
N GLN A 267 11.36 9.60 13.00
CA GLN A 267 11.56 11.06 13.01
C GLN A 267 10.42 11.84 12.35
N TYR A 268 9.64 11.20 11.49
CA TYR A 268 8.42 11.78 10.94
C TYR A 268 7.20 11.29 11.71
N ALA A 269 7.02 9.97 11.79
CA ALA A 269 5.80 9.34 12.25
C ALA A 269 5.46 9.66 13.71
N LYS A 270 6.46 9.76 14.59
CA LYS A 270 6.24 10.03 16.01
C LYS A 270 5.73 11.45 16.27
N TYR A 271 6.19 12.41 15.49
CA TYR A 271 5.95 13.84 15.74
C TYR A 271 4.90 14.45 14.81
N ILE A 272 4.76 13.94 13.58
CA ILE A 272 3.79 14.41 12.59
C ILE A 272 2.63 13.41 12.56
N ARG A 273 1.60 13.69 13.38
CA ARG A 273 0.45 12.79 13.56
C ARG A 273 -0.62 13.00 12.48
N PRO A 274 -1.46 11.98 12.18
CA PRO A 274 -2.59 12.15 11.27
C PRO A 274 -3.46 13.35 11.67
N GLY A 275 -3.77 14.21 10.70
CA GLY A 275 -4.50 15.47 10.91
C GLY A 275 -3.62 16.72 10.90
N TYR A 276 -2.30 16.58 10.95
CA TYR A 276 -1.37 17.69 10.78
C TYR A 276 -1.31 18.13 9.32
N PHE A 277 -1.01 19.41 9.10
CA PHE A 277 -0.83 20.01 7.78
C PHE A 277 0.63 20.43 7.59
N ARG A 278 1.20 20.13 6.42
CA ARG A 278 2.51 20.66 6.03
C ARG A 278 2.37 22.16 5.73
N ILE A 279 3.28 22.95 6.28
CA ILE A 279 3.41 24.39 5.97
C ILE A 279 4.61 24.63 5.05
N ASN A 280 4.71 25.84 4.49
CA ASN A 280 5.89 26.23 3.73
C ASN A 280 7.10 26.39 4.64
N ALA A 281 8.25 25.94 4.15
CA ALA A 281 9.56 26.11 4.74
C ALA A 281 10.59 26.15 3.60
N THR A 282 11.78 26.71 3.85
CA THR A 282 12.90 26.63 2.89
C THR A 282 13.25 25.16 2.68
N GLU A 283 13.06 24.67 1.45
CA GLU A 283 13.20 23.24 1.14
C GLU A 283 14.63 22.73 1.34
N ASN A 284 15.61 23.52 0.89
CA ASN A 284 17.03 23.27 1.10
C ASN A 284 17.65 24.45 1.87
N PRO A 285 17.52 24.49 3.20
CA PRO A 285 18.03 25.60 3.99
C PRO A 285 19.56 25.60 3.97
N THR A 286 20.17 26.74 3.63
CA THR A 286 21.59 26.97 3.89
C THR A 286 21.76 27.23 5.38
N THR A 287 22.74 26.56 6.01
CA THR A 287 23.18 26.86 7.39
C THR A 287 23.52 28.33 7.58
#